data_AF-A0A382I8S1-F1
#
_entry.id   AF-A0A382I8S1-F1
#
_cell.length_a   1.000
_cell.length_b   1.000
_cell.length_c   1.000
_cell.angle_alpha   90.00
_cell.angle_beta   90.00
_cell.angle_gamma   90.00
#
_symmetry.space_group_name_H-M   'P 1'
#
loop_
_entity.id
_entity.type
_entity.pdbx_description
1 polymer ?
#
loop_
_entity_poly.entity_id
_entity_poly.type
_entity_poly.pdbx_seq_one_letter_code
_entity_poly.pdbx_strand_id
1 'polypeptide(L)' 'MRIAVIGQAAFGESVLNALAERNENVVGVFCTPDKEGRPVDPIKVAAKNHD' A
#
# COMPACT_ATOMS: atom_id res chain seq x y z
N MET A 1 -10.65 -0.93 -13.87
CA MET A 1 -11.06 0.26 -13.09
C MET A 1 -9.81 0.95 -12.57
N ARG A 2 -9.86 2.22 -12.13
CA ARG A 2 -8.71 2.88 -11.46
C ARG A 2 -8.94 2.82 -9.95
N ILE A 3 -8.00 2.23 -9.21
CA ILE A 3 -8.15 1.96 -7.77
C ILE A 3 -7.17 2.83 -6.98
N ALA A 4 -7.69 3.54 -5.96
CA ALA A 4 -6.86 4.18 -4.94
C ALA A 4 -6.99 3.35 -3.65
N VAL A 5 -5.85 2.95 -3.08
CA VAL A 5 -5.82 2.19 -1.82
C VAL A 5 -5.52 3.13 -0.67
N ILE A 6 -6.45 3.26 0.27
CA ILE A 6 -6.29 4.06 1.49
C ILE A 6 -6.30 3.10 2.67
N GLY A 7 -5.13 2.86 3.27
CA GLY A 7 -4.95 1.79 4.24
C GLY A 7 -3.67 1.93 5.05
N GLN A 8 -3.48 1.02 6.01
CA GLN A 8 -2.32 1.03 6.91
C GLN A 8 -2.02 -0.39 7.40
N ALA A 9 -0.84 -0.57 7.99
CA ALA A 9 -0.39 -1.81 8.59
C ALA A 9 -0.41 -3.03 7.63
N ALA A 10 -0.28 -4.23 8.20
CA ALA A 10 -0.17 -5.48 7.44
C ALA A 10 -1.41 -5.83 6.61
N PHE A 11 -2.61 -5.42 7.05
CA PHE A 11 -3.83 -5.66 6.28
C PHE A 11 -3.85 -4.85 4.99
N GLY A 12 -3.48 -3.56 5.06
CA GLY A 12 -3.39 -2.71 3.88
C GLY A 12 -2.40 -3.25 2.85
N GLU A 13 -1.23 -3.69 3.32
CA GLU A 13 -0.23 -4.38 2.49
C GLU A 13 -0.81 -5.63 1.81
N SER A 14 -1.51 -6.49 2.56
CA SER A 14 -2.09 -7.73 2.02
C SER A 14 -3.11 -7.46 0.92
N VAL A 15 -3.95 -6.43 1.10
CA VAL A 15 -4.91 -6.00 0.08
C VAL A 15 -4.20 -5.47 -1.16
N LEU A 16 -3.17 -4.63 -0.99
CA LEU A 16 -2.41 -4.09 -2.10
C LEU A 16 -1.73 -5.20 -2.92
N ASN A 17 -1.08 -6.15 -2.24
CA ASN A 17 -0.44 -7.29 -2.90
C ASN A 17 -1.45 -8.13 -3.67
N ALA A 18 -2.61 -8.43 -3.08
CA ALA A 18 -3.65 -9.19 -3.76
C ALA A 18 -4.24 -8.47 -4.99
N LEU A 19 -4.32 -7.14 -4.97
CA LEU A 19 -4.73 -6.34 -6.14
C LEU A 19 -3.66 -6.34 -7.23
N ALA A 20 -2.39 -6.19 -6.84
CA ALA A 20 -1.27 -6.23 -7.78
C ALA A 20 -1.13 -7.60 -8.46
N GLU A 21 -1.25 -8.70 -7.71
CA GLU A 21 -1.26 -10.07 -8.25
C GLU A 21 -2.39 -10.31 -9.26
N ARG A 22 -3.51 -9.61 -9.11
CA ARG A 22 -4.65 -9.66 -10.05
C ARG A 22 -4.48 -8.74 -11.27
N ASN A 23 -3.35 -8.05 -11.41
CA ASN A 23 -3.10 -7.03 -12.43
C ASN A 23 -4.17 -5.91 -12.43
N GLU A 24 -4.72 -5.58 -11.26
CA GLU A 24 -5.64 -4.46 -11.11
C GLU A 24 -4.88 -3.13 -11.21
N ASN A 25 -5.52 -2.11 -11.78
CA ASN A 25 -4.89 -0.81 -12.02
C ASN A 25 -4.99 0.07 -10.76
N VAL A 26 -4.05 -0.14 -9.83
CA VAL A 26 -3.83 0.69 -8.64
C VAL A 26 -3.06 1.94 -9.05
N VAL A 27 -3.66 3.12 -8.85
CA VAL A 27 -3.09 4.41 -9.28
C VAL A 27 -2.53 5.25 -8.13
N GLY A 28 -2.63 4.75 -6.90
CA GLY A 28 -2.08 5.42 -5.73
C GLY A 28 -2.39 4.68 -4.42
N VAL A 29 -1.47 4.82 -3.47
CA VAL A 29 -1.58 4.26 -2.12
C VAL A 29 -1.37 5.38 -1.11
N PHE A 30 -2.30 5.52 -0.17
CA PHE A 30 -2.26 6.53 0.89
C PHE A 30 -2.26 5.84 2.25
N CYS A 31 -1.22 6.09 3.03
CA CYS A 31 -1.04 5.54 4.38
C CYS A 31 -0.86 6.64 5.42
N THR A 32 -0.83 6.26 6.69
CA THR A 32 -0.49 7.21 7.76
C THR A 32 0.91 7.80 7.54
N PRO A 33 1.12 9.08 7.92
CA PRO A 33 2.44 9.71 7.83
C PRO A 33 3.48 8.97 8.66
N ASP A 34 4.72 8.97 8.18
CA ASP A 34 5.86 8.47 8.95
C ASP A 34 6.04 9.32 10.21
N LYS A 35 6.45 8.70 11.30
CA LYS A 35 6.79 9.37 12.56
C LYS A 35 8.16 8.90 13.04
N GLU A 36 8.95 9.82 13.58
CA GLU A 36 10.24 9.47 14.20
C GLU A 36 10.05 8.39 15.27
N GLY A 37 10.94 7.40 15.27
CA GLY A 37 10.89 6.27 16.22
C GLY A 37 9.83 5.21 15.92
N ARG A 38 9.07 5.33 14.81
CA ARG A 38 8.16 4.26 14.36
C ARG A 38 8.64 3.64 13.04
N PRO A 39 8.45 2.32 12.87
CA PRO A 39 8.64 1.69 11.56
C PRO A 39 7.76 2.34 10.49
N VAL A 40 8.27 2.36 9.26
CA VAL A 40 7.50 2.78 8.08
C VAL A 40 6.30 1.84 7.91
N ASP A 41 5.16 2.37 7.48
CA ASP A 41 3.97 1.55 7.25
C ASP A 41 4.23 0.46 6.21
N PRO A 42 3.90 -0.81 6.48
CA PRO A 42 4.08 -1.91 5.53
C PRO A 42 3.43 -1.65 4.17
N ILE A 43 2.26 -1.01 4.11
CA ILE A 43 1.59 -0.73 2.83
C ILE A 43 2.40 0.25 1.96
N LYS A 44 3.15 1.15 2.60
CA LYS A 44 4.01 2.12 1.89
C LYS A 44 5.25 1.44 1.31
N VAL A 45 5.80 0.48 2.03
CA VAL A 45 6.91 -0.34 1.54
C VAL A 45 6.43 -1.20 0.38
N ALA A 46 5.28 -1.88 0.53
CA ALA A 46 4.68 -2.69 -0.52
C ALA A 46 4.37 -1.87 -1.78
N ALA A 47 3.83 -0.65 -1.65
CA ALA A 47 3.57 0.23 -2.79
C ALA A 47 4.84 0.54 -3.60
N LYS A 48 5.97 0.78 -2.94
CA LYS A 48 7.25 1.03 -3.62
C LYS A 48 7.82 -0.20 -4.34
N ASN A 49 7.39 -1.41 -3.97
CA ASN A 49 7.84 -2.64 -4.61
C ASN A 49 7.01 -3.00 -5.87
N HIS A 50 5.85 -2.36 -6.05
CA HIS A 50 4.93 -2.58 -7.18
C HIS A 50 4.94 -1.43 -8.20
N ASP A 51 5.90 -0.49 -8.10
CA ASP A 51 6.23 0.51 -9.14
C ASP A 51 7.06 -0.15 -10.27
#